data_AF-A0A9E3GL79-F1
#
_entry.id   AF-A0A9E3GL79-F1
#
_cell.length_a   1.000
_cell.length_b   1.000
_cell.length_c   1.000
_cell.angle_alpha   90.00
_cell.angle_beta   90.00
_cell.angle_gamma   90.00
#
_symmetry.space_group_name_H-M   'P 1'
#
loop_
_entity.id
_entity.type
_entity.pdbx_description
1 polymer ?
#
loop_
_entity_poly.entity_id
_entity_poly.type
_entity_poly.pdbx_seq_one_letter_code
_entity_poly.pdbx_strand_id
1 'polypeptide(L)'
;MKEKFKEIFAGFQTAYGQYQKGERGENGKQKGKAFIVRKQVTDNLWEDHLNGVDPALGIIPINESNNCKWGCIDIDQYNLEHKNLIQKIRSLKLPLIVFRSKSGGAHVFLFTKEFISASLMQSTLKKISDALGYSGVEIFPKQTEILVERGDTGNFLNLPYHNQTKGLRYAFDDNGAAVSLEEFYKLYDIYAQSKEEVEKIEIKEEKIEEAFKDGPPCLNRLARDGFSEGSRNNALFNIAIYFKQSDPDTWQDKVVEANLKYMTKPLSNNEVQQLLKSIGKKGYDKYRCKLPPIVDVCNASLCRTKKFGVGSEEDAMPLLNNLMKYNSNPPQYFLNVGEGEEEKRIELKTEHLANPVMFSIAILEKADLVIPKLKDKDWREYYLKPLIDKMETIEPLESLDPLNQIISLLQDWTTNRQNARTMDDILNKLPYTDDKREFTYFRMEDFYNFCKKNHWEMDKAKTGNLIKQLKKQGIFIEETRKNIKGQEPRLVKIKTMKKIDPTISQVKYNEEHF
;
A
#
# COMPACT_ATOMS: atom_id res chain seq x y z
N MET A 1 -16.81 32.74 2.82
CA MET A 1 -16.89 31.64 1.82
C MET A 1 -15.51 31.18 1.37
N LYS A 2 -14.70 32.03 0.71
CA LYS A 2 -13.35 31.67 0.22
C LYS A 2 -12.42 31.00 1.25
N GLU A 3 -12.32 31.55 2.46
CA GLU A 3 -11.41 31.00 3.49
C GLU A 3 -11.73 29.56 3.90
N LYS A 4 -13.02 29.23 4.09
CA LYS A 4 -13.45 27.87 4.37
C LYS A 4 -13.14 26.93 3.19
N PHE A 5 -13.31 27.39 1.95
CA PHE A 5 -12.94 26.59 0.77
C PHE A 5 -11.44 26.28 0.71
N LYS A 6 -10.59 27.29 0.95
CA LYS A 6 -9.13 27.14 1.01
C LYS A 6 -8.72 26.15 2.09
N GLU A 7 -9.33 26.25 3.26
CA GLU A 7 -9.01 25.39 4.39
C GLU A 7 -9.35 23.93 4.10
N ILE A 8 -10.52 23.67 3.51
CA ILE A 8 -10.99 22.33 3.15
C ILE A 8 -10.08 21.69 2.10
N PHE A 9 -9.74 22.44 1.05
CA PHE A 9 -8.94 21.95 -0.06
C PHE A 9 -7.45 22.25 0.07
N ALA A 10 -6.96 22.54 1.28
CA ALA A 10 -5.55 22.80 1.53
C ALA A 10 -4.67 21.60 1.14
N GLY A 11 -3.51 21.89 0.57
CA GLY A 11 -2.54 20.91 0.11
C GLY A 11 -1.16 21.54 -0.04
N PHE A 12 -0.40 21.15 -1.06
CA PHE A 12 0.90 21.72 -1.39
C PHE A 12 0.83 23.23 -1.64
N GLN A 13 1.72 24.00 -1.01
CA GLN A 13 1.65 25.47 -1.04
C GLN A 13 2.59 26.11 -2.05
N THR A 14 3.65 25.40 -2.44
CA THR A 14 4.71 25.92 -3.32
C THR A 14 4.58 25.52 -4.79
N ALA A 15 3.53 24.78 -5.14
CA ALA A 15 3.13 24.50 -6.51
C ALA A 15 1.63 24.17 -6.59
N TYR A 16 1.02 24.47 -7.73
CA TYR A 16 -0.39 24.18 -7.99
C TYR A 16 -0.62 23.75 -9.43
N GLY A 17 -1.75 23.11 -9.67
CA GLY A 17 -2.21 22.75 -11.00
C GLY A 17 -3.03 23.87 -11.63
N GLN A 18 -2.96 23.97 -12.95
CA GLN A 18 -3.88 24.75 -13.74
C GLN A 18 -4.43 23.92 -14.89
N TYR A 19 -5.72 24.10 -15.18
CA TYR A 19 -6.35 23.57 -16.36
C TYR A 19 -6.80 24.71 -17.27
N GLN A 20 -6.18 24.80 -18.45
CA GLN A 20 -6.55 25.73 -19.49
C GLN A 20 -7.47 25.05 -20.50
N LYS A 21 -8.65 25.63 -20.73
CA LYS A 21 -9.55 25.20 -21.82
C LYS A 21 -8.88 25.56 -23.15
N GLY A 22 -8.79 24.60 -24.07
CA GLY A 22 -8.37 24.86 -25.44
C GLY A 22 -9.56 25.09 -26.37
N GLU A 23 -9.25 25.27 -27.66
CA GLU A 23 -10.24 25.46 -28.71
C GLU A 23 -11.11 24.22 -28.93
N ARG A 24 -12.34 24.45 -29.38
CA ARG A 24 -13.32 23.40 -29.67
C ARG A 24 -12.98 22.82 -31.05
N GLY A 25 -12.56 21.56 -31.10
CA GLY A 25 -12.29 20.90 -32.38
C GLY A 25 -13.57 20.58 -33.16
N GLU A 26 -13.45 20.32 -34.46
CA GLU A 26 -14.58 20.02 -35.37
C GLU A 26 -15.47 18.85 -34.90
N ASN A 27 -14.93 17.92 -34.10
CA ASN A 27 -15.65 16.79 -33.52
C ASN A 27 -16.41 17.12 -32.23
N GLY A 28 -16.56 18.40 -31.87
CA GLY A 28 -17.23 18.86 -30.65
C GLY A 28 -16.48 18.63 -29.33
N LYS A 29 -15.38 17.86 -29.33
CA LYS A 29 -14.52 17.63 -28.15
C LYS A 29 -13.57 18.81 -27.91
N GLN A 30 -13.73 19.48 -26.76
CA GLN A 30 -12.84 20.56 -26.32
C GLN A 30 -11.57 19.96 -25.69
N LYS A 31 -10.42 20.09 -26.37
CA LYS A 31 -9.12 19.72 -25.80
C LYS A 31 -8.74 20.76 -24.75
N GLY A 32 -8.10 20.37 -23.66
CA GLY A 32 -7.53 21.32 -22.70
C GLY A 32 -6.21 20.81 -22.14
N LYS A 33 -5.41 21.74 -21.61
CA LYS A 33 -4.05 21.47 -21.15
C LYS A 33 -4.01 21.60 -19.63
N ALA A 34 -3.67 20.51 -18.96
CA ALA A 34 -3.35 20.48 -17.54
C ALA A 34 -1.83 20.66 -17.37
N PHE A 35 -1.38 21.54 -16.49
CA PHE A 35 0.03 21.74 -16.19
C PHE A 35 0.25 22.20 -14.74
N ILE A 36 1.46 21.97 -14.22
CA ILE A 36 1.86 22.40 -12.87
C ILE A 36 2.60 23.73 -12.97
N VAL A 37 2.27 24.66 -12.07
CA VAL A 37 2.96 25.94 -11.87
C VAL A 37 3.70 25.89 -10.54
N ARG A 38 5.03 26.02 -10.57
CA ARG A 38 5.90 26.05 -9.38
C ARG A 38 5.97 27.45 -8.78
N LYS A 39 4.85 27.89 -8.22
CA LYS A 39 4.71 29.18 -7.51
C LYS A 39 3.81 28.97 -6.29
N GLN A 40 3.90 29.92 -5.37
CA GLN A 40 3.02 29.94 -4.20
C GLN A 40 1.54 30.01 -4.62
N VAL A 41 0.68 29.25 -3.94
CA VAL A 41 -0.77 29.33 -4.13
C VAL A 41 -1.27 30.63 -3.49
N THR A 42 -1.64 31.62 -4.30
CA THR A 42 -2.12 32.93 -3.81
C THR A 42 -3.63 32.98 -3.65
N ASP A 43 -4.09 33.89 -2.79
CA ASP A 43 -5.50 34.15 -2.53
C ASP A 43 -6.34 34.47 -3.78
N ASN A 44 -5.74 35.15 -4.75
CA ASN A 44 -6.40 35.52 -6.00
C ASN A 44 -6.74 34.27 -6.83
N LEU A 45 -5.90 33.22 -6.82
CA LEU A 45 -6.18 32.00 -7.59
C LEU A 45 -7.46 31.29 -7.12
N TRP A 46 -7.72 31.32 -5.82
CA TRP A 46 -8.93 30.75 -5.23
C TRP A 46 -10.17 31.56 -5.60
N GLU A 47 -10.04 32.88 -5.58
CA GLU A 47 -11.11 33.81 -5.93
C GLU A 47 -11.47 33.73 -7.42
N ASP A 48 -10.46 33.77 -8.28
CA ASP A 48 -10.57 33.58 -9.72
C ASP A 48 -11.25 32.24 -10.05
N HIS A 49 -10.86 31.16 -9.37
CA HIS A 49 -11.47 29.85 -9.56
C HIS A 49 -12.97 29.87 -9.24
N LEU A 50 -13.36 30.39 -8.07
CA LEU A 50 -14.77 30.44 -7.67
C LEU A 50 -15.59 31.39 -8.57
N ASN A 51 -14.97 32.47 -9.06
CA ASN A 51 -15.57 33.40 -10.02
C ASN A 51 -15.62 32.87 -11.46
N GLY A 52 -15.05 31.68 -11.72
CA GLY A 52 -15.08 31.05 -13.04
C GLY A 52 -14.06 31.59 -14.04
N VAL A 53 -13.08 32.38 -13.57
CA VAL A 53 -11.98 32.89 -14.38
C VAL A 53 -11.06 31.71 -14.73
N ASP A 54 -10.74 31.58 -16.02
CA ASP A 54 -9.78 30.58 -16.51
C ASP A 54 -8.34 31.13 -16.39
N PRO A 55 -7.33 30.28 -16.13
CA PRO A 55 -7.41 28.82 -15.98
C PRO A 55 -7.91 28.38 -14.60
N ALA A 56 -8.67 27.29 -14.56
CA ALA A 56 -9.17 26.74 -13.31
C ALA A 56 -8.04 26.22 -12.42
N LEU A 57 -8.05 26.60 -11.14
CA LEU A 57 -7.14 26.11 -10.11
C LEU A 57 -7.33 24.60 -9.82
N GLY A 58 -6.21 23.89 -9.68
CA GLY A 58 -6.11 22.56 -9.10
C GLY A 58 -5.07 22.53 -7.99
N ILE A 59 -5.30 21.69 -6.99
CA ILE A 59 -4.41 21.57 -5.83
C ILE A 59 -3.81 20.16 -5.76
N ILE A 60 -2.53 20.11 -5.40
CA ILE A 60 -1.83 18.87 -5.05
C ILE A 60 -2.21 18.55 -3.60
N PRO A 61 -2.94 17.46 -3.31
CA PRO A 61 -3.48 17.20 -1.97
C PRO A 61 -2.40 16.93 -0.91
N ILE A 62 -1.28 16.31 -1.30
CA ILE A 62 -0.14 16.05 -0.41
C ILE A 62 0.68 17.34 -0.22
N ASN A 63 0.93 17.72 1.03
CA ASN A 63 1.73 18.88 1.39
C ASN A 63 3.23 18.53 1.55
N GLU A 64 4.05 19.55 1.80
CA GLU A 64 5.50 19.47 1.97
C GLU A 64 5.95 18.54 3.10
N SER A 65 5.05 18.18 4.04
CA SER A 65 5.28 17.26 5.15
C SER A 65 4.68 15.86 4.92
N ASN A 66 4.33 15.51 3.68
CA ASN A 66 3.71 14.24 3.29
C ASN A 66 2.33 13.97 3.93
N ASN A 67 1.61 15.04 4.28
CA ASN A 67 0.27 14.96 4.86
C ASN A 67 -0.78 15.57 3.92
N CYS A 68 -2.06 15.24 4.11
CA CYS A 68 -3.18 15.81 3.35
C CYS A 68 -4.42 16.02 4.23
N LYS A 69 -5.31 16.95 3.83
CA LYS A 69 -6.63 17.18 4.45
C LYS A 69 -7.79 16.54 3.69
N TRP A 70 -7.51 16.07 2.49
CA TRP A 70 -8.50 15.45 1.62
C TRP A 70 -7.85 14.45 0.70
N GLY A 71 -8.63 13.48 0.27
CA GLY A 71 -8.30 12.59 -0.81
C GLY A 71 -9.53 12.31 -1.66
N CYS A 72 -9.30 11.78 -2.86
CA CYS A 72 -10.35 11.61 -3.87
C CYS A 72 -10.16 10.29 -4.60
N ILE A 73 -11.25 9.54 -4.76
CA ILE A 73 -11.39 8.43 -5.72
C ILE A 73 -11.96 9.02 -7.01
N ASP A 74 -11.22 8.90 -8.10
CA ASP A 74 -11.61 9.45 -9.41
C ASP A 74 -12.22 8.36 -10.30
N ILE A 75 -13.55 8.37 -10.41
CA ILE A 75 -14.34 7.38 -11.16
C ILE A 75 -14.67 7.96 -12.53
N ASP A 76 -13.83 7.65 -13.51
CA ASP A 76 -14.00 8.04 -14.92
C ASP A 76 -14.90 7.06 -15.69
N GLN A 77 -16.19 7.02 -15.34
CA GLN A 77 -17.22 6.28 -16.08
C GLN A 77 -18.21 7.23 -16.77
N TYR A 78 -18.47 7.01 -18.05
CA TYR A 78 -19.54 7.70 -18.78
C TYR A 78 -20.90 7.20 -18.32
N ASN A 79 -21.88 8.11 -18.18
CA ASN A 79 -23.25 7.82 -17.73
C ASN A 79 -23.32 7.16 -16.34
N LEU A 80 -22.48 7.60 -15.42
CA LEU A 80 -22.52 7.13 -14.03
C LEU A 80 -23.81 7.60 -13.35
N GLU A 81 -24.57 6.68 -12.76
CA GLU A 81 -25.74 6.98 -11.93
C GLU A 81 -25.29 7.43 -10.52
N HIS A 82 -25.01 8.73 -10.35
CA HIS A 82 -24.48 9.28 -9.08
C HIS A 82 -25.35 8.95 -7.87
N LYS A 83 -26.68 8.89 -8.04
CA LYS A 83 -27.62 8.57 -6.96
C LYS A 83 -27.40 7.16 -6.40
N ASN A 84 -27.18 6.17 -7.27
CA ASN A 84 -26.93 4.79 -6.84
C ASN A 84 -25.59 4.67 -6.10
N LEU A 85 -24.56 5.39 -6.57
CA LEU A 85 -23.28 5.48 -5.88
C LEU A 85 -23.42 6.08 -4.48
N ILE A 86 -24.16 7.18 -4.34
CA ILE A 86 -24.42 7.84 -3.05
C ILE A 86 -25.19 6.92 -2.11
N GLN A 87 -26.22 6.23 -2.59
CA GLN A 87 -26.97 5.25 -1.79
C GLN A 87 -26.07 4.12 -1.28
N LYS A 88 -25.17 3.60 -2.12
CA LYS A 88 -24.19 2.59 -1.73
C LYS A 88 -23.19 3.11 -0.69
N ILE A 89 -22.71 4.34 -0.85
CA ILE A 89 -21.83 4.98 0.14
C ILE A 89 -22.53 5.06 1.50
N ARG A 90 -23.82 5.46 1.52
CA ARG A 90 -24.61 5.57 2.75
C ARG A 90 -24.95 4.21 3.37
N SER A 91 -25.24 3.18 2.57
CA SER A 91 -25.50 1.83 3.09
C SER A 91 -24.26 1.24 3.77
N LEU A 92 -23.07 1.54 3.24
CA LEU A 92 -21.78 1.17 3.83
C LEU A 92 -21.35 2.09 4.99
N LYS A 93 -22.17 3.09 5.34
CA LYS A 93 -21.90 4.09 6.40
C LYS A 93 -20.57 4.84 6.19
N LEU A 94 -20.21 5.09 4.93
CA LEU A 94 -18.96 5.74 4.58
C LEU A 94 -19.10 7.27 4.59
N PRO A 95 -18.15 8.01 5.20
CA PRO A 95 -18.20 9.47 5.32
C PRO A 95 -17.66 10.17 4.06
N LEU A 96 -18.23 9.84 2.90
CA LEU A 96 -17.79 10.38 1.61
C LEU A 96 -18.76 11.42 1.05
N ILE A 97 -18.22 12.37 0.30
CA ILE A 97 -18.99 13.37 -0.46
C ILE A 97 -18.70 13.17 -1.95
N VAL A 98 -19.76 13.02 -2.75
CA VAL A 98 -19.65 12.78 -4.19
C VAL A 98 -19.77 14.10 -4.94
N PHE A 99 -18.85 14.34 -5.85
CA PHE A 99 -18.87 15.46 -6.78
C PHE A 99 -18.98 14.96 -8.21
N ARG A 100 -19.67 15.71 -9.06
CA ARG A 100 -19.65 15.46 -10.50
C ARG A 100 -18.28 15.82 -11.08
N SER A 101 -17.68 14.93 -11.87
CA SER A 101 -16.47 15.27 -12.61
C SER A 101 -16.80 16.09 -13.87
N LYS A 102 -15.78 16.67 -14.53
CA LYS A 102 -15.99 17.42 -15.78
C LYS A 102 -16.56 16.53 -16.89
N SER A 103 -16.09 15.28 -16.99
CA SER A 103 -16.48 14.29 -17.99
C SER A 103 -17.86 13.67 -17.71
N GLY A 104 -18.44 13.91 -16.53
CA GLY A 104 -19.71 13.31 -16.09
C GLY A 104 -19.55 12.07 -15.22
N GLY A 105 -18.32 11.67 -14.90
CA GLY A 105 -18.01 10.69 -13.86
C GLY A 105 -18.16 11.25 -12.44
N ALA A 106 -17.53 10.63 -11.45
CA ALA A 106 -17.59 11.04 -10.05
C ALA A 106 -16.21 11.23 -9.43
N HIS A 107 -16.03 12.34 -8.72
CA HIS A 107 -14.95 12.51 -7.75
C HIS A 107 -15.53 12.25 -6.36
N VAL A 108 -15.11 11.18 -5.70
CA VAL A 108 -15.60 10.79 -4.37
C VAL A 108 -14.57 11.17 -3.33
N PHE A 109 -14.88 12.18 -2.52
CA PHE A 109 -13.95 12.76 -1.56
C PHE A 109 -14.12 12.19 -0.16
N LEU A 110 -12.99 11.93 0.48
CA LEU A 110 -12.88 11.81 1.93
C LEU A 110 -12.18 13.07 2.46
N PHE A 111 -12.80 13.72 3.43
CA PHE A 111 -12.28 14.95 4.04
C PHE A 111 -11.88 14.70 5.49
N THR A 112 -10.81 15.36 5.92
CA THR A 112 -10.39 15.40 7.32
C THR A 112 -10.35 16.82 7.86
N LYS A 113 -10.58 16.96 9.17
CA LYS A 113 -10.53 18.25 9.88
C LYS A 113 -9.08 18.71 10.06
N GLU A 114 -8.19 17.76 10.30
CA GLU A 114 -6.74 17.96 10.47
C GLU A 114 -5.94 17.29 9.35
N PHE A 115 -4.65 17.62 9.27
CA PHE A 115 -3.73 16.96 8.35
C PHE A 115 -3.42 15.54 8.84
N ILE A 116 -3.67 14.55 7.99
CA ILE A 116 -3.29 13.15 8.23
C ILE A 116 -2.22 12.71 7.24
N SER A 117 -1.53 11.59 7.49
CA SER A 117 -0.52 11.10 6.56
C SER A 117 -1.14 10.74 5.21
N ALA A 118 -0.47 11.11 4.11
CA ALA A 118 -0.94 10.78 2.77
C ALA A 118 -1.05 9.26 2.55
N SER A 119 -0.19 8.48 3.24
CA SER A 119 -0.26 7.02 3.27
C SER A 119 -1.56 6.49 3.89
N LEU A 120 -1.98 7.04 5.05
CA LEU A 120 -3.24 6.66 5.69
C LEU A 120 -4.45 7.02 4.82
N MET A 121 -4.48 8.23 4.26
CA MET A 121 -5.55 8.65 3.35
C MET A 121 -5.63 7.73 2.13
N GLN A 122 -4.50 7.49 1.45
CA GLN A 122 -4.47 6.69 0.23
C GLN A 122 -4.86 5.23 0.49
N SER A 123 -4.33 4.60 1.55
CA SER A 123 -4.66 3.22 1.91
C SER A 123 -6.14 3.07 2.27
N THR A 124 -6.72 4.02 3.00
CA THR A 124 -8.15 4.04 3.34
C THR A 124 -9.02 4.17 2.09
N LEU A 125 -8.71 5.12 1.21
CA LEU A 125 -9.44 5.31 -0.05
C LEU A 125 -9.34 4.10 -0.99
N LYS A 126 -8.20 3.40 -1.02
CA LYS A 126 -8.05 2.14 -1.79
C LYS A 126 -9.05 1.10 -1.32
N LYS A 127 -9.09 0.83 -0.01
CA LYS A 127 -10.05 -0.13 0.57
C LYS A 127 -11.50 0.31 0.28
N ILE A 128 -11.80 1.60 0.43
CA ILE A 128 -13.14 2.14 0.13
C ILE A 128 -13.49 1.95 -1.35
N SER A 129 -12.55 2.22 -2.26
CA SER A 129 -12.76 2.06 -3.70
C SER A 129 -13.08 0.61 -4.06
N ASP A 130 -12.37 -0.34 -3.45
CA ASP A 130 -12.59 -1.77 -3.65
C ASP A 130 -13.99 -2.18 -3.16
N ALA A 131 -14.40 -1.71 -1.97
CA ALA A 131 -15.73 -1.96 -1.41
C ALA A 131 -16.87 -1.36 -2.25
N LEU A 132 -16.63 -0.19 -2.84
CA LEU A 132 -17.57 0.44 -3.76
C LEU A 132 -17.63 -0.26 -5.13
N GLY A 133 -16.71 -1.20 -5.41
CA GLY A 133 -16.66 -1.96 -6.67
C GLY A 133 -15.84 -1.27 -7.77
N TYR A 134 -15.02 -0.29 -7.40
CA TYR A 134 -14.18 0.51 -8.29
C TYR A 134 -12.69 0.22 -8.03
N SER A 135 -12.32 -1.06 -7.95
CA SER A 135 -10.91 -1.45 -7.79
C SER A 135 -10.07 -0.96 -8.97
N GLY A 136 -8.91 -0.36 -8.68
CA GLY A 136 -7.94 0.07 -9.68
C GLY A 136 -8.21 1.41 -10.36
N VAL A 137 -9.22 2.17 -9.90
CA VAL A 137 -9.40 3.57 -10.33
C VAL A 137 -8.34 4.50 -9.72
N GLU A 138 -8.21 5.71 -10.26
CA GLU A 138 -7.21 6.66 -9.76
C GLU A 138 -7.59 7.19 -8.38
N ILE A 139 -6.59 7.29 -7.49
CA ILE A 139 -6.76 7.80 -6.13
C ILE A 139 -5.77 8.93 -5.88
N PHE A 140 -6.26 10.01 -5.29
CA PHE A 140 -5.49 11.18 -4.88
C PHE A 140 -5.45 11.28 -3.34
N PRO A 141 -4.30 11.60 -2.73
CA PRO A 141 -3.00 11.81 -3.37
C PRO A 141 -2.44 10.54 -4.04
N LYS A 142 -1.83 10.68 -5.22
CA LYS A 142 -1.18 9.56 -5.95
C LYS A 142 0.11 9.14 -5.26
N GLN A 143 0.81 10.12 -4.69
CA GLN A 143 2.03 9.94 -3.90
C GLN A 143 1.71 9.84 -2.41
N THR A 144 2.43 8.98 -1.70
CA THR A 144 2.46 8.97 -0.23
C THR A 144 3.65 9.73 0.34
N GLU A 145 4.64 10.05 -0.51
CA GLU A 145 5.85 10.80 -0.17
C GLU A 145 6.26 11.68 -1.36
N ILE A 146 6.70 12.91 -1.07
CA ILE A 146 7.32 13.84 -2.01
C ILE A 146 8.63 14.38 -1.43
N LEU A 147 9.69 14.44 -2.23
CA LEU A 147 10.97 14.98 -1.81
C LEU A 147 11.12 16.41 -2.30
N VAL A 148 10.70 17.38 -1.48
CA VAL A 148 10.74 18.81 -1.81
C VAL A 148 12.16 19.27 -2.18
N GLU A 149 13.19 18.74 -1.52
CA GLU A 149 14.60 19.04 -1.81
C GLU A 149 15.04 18.65 -3.23
N ARG A 150 14.36 17.67 -3.85
CA ARG A 150 14.61 17.23 -5.23
C ARG A 150 13.74 17.97 -6.26
N GLY A 151 12.87 18.87 -5.80
CA GLY A 151 11.93 19.60 -6.64
C GLY A 151 10.71 18.78 -7.07
N ASP A 152 10.35 17.75 -6.30
CA ASP A 152 9.15 16.96 -6.55
C ASP A 152 7.88 17.79 -6.28
N THR A 153 6.94 17.77 -7.23
CA THR A 153 5.64 18.43 -7.13
C THR A 153 4.61 17.40 -7.53
N GLY A 154 3.92 16.80 -6.54
CA GLY A 154 3.01 15.66 -6.73
C GLY A 154 1.86 15.92 -7.72
N ASN A 155 0.95 14.97 -7.86
CA ASN A 155 -0.18 15.11 -8.79
C ASN A 155 -1.30 15.96 -8.19
N PHE A 156 -1.83 16.89 -8.99
CA PHE A 156 -2.96 17.71 -8.61
C PHE A 156 -4.29 17.15 -9.10
N LEU A 157 -5.36 17.50 -8.39
CA LEU A 157 -6.73 17.39 -8.87
C LEU A 157 -7.29 18.79 -9.07
N ASN A 158 -8.04 19.00 -10.14
CA ASN A 158 -8.75 20.27 -10.34
C ASN A 158 -9.84 20.43 -9.28
N LEU A 159 -9.93 21.62 -8.68
CA LEU A 159 -10.91 21.88 -7.64
C LEU A 159 -12.34 21.89 -8.19
N PRO A 160 -13.32 21.50 -7.36
CA PRO A 160 -14.74 21.66 -7.69
C PRO A 160 -15.18 23.13 -7.57
N TYR A 161 -16.39 23.43 -8.02
CA TYR A 161 -17.01 24.75 -7.94
C TYR A 161 -16.30 25.86 -8.74
N HIS A 162 -15.61 25.51 -9.84
CA HIS A 162 -15.20 26.50 -10.84
C HIS A 162 -16.45 27.17 -11.43
N ASN A 163 -16.60 28.49 -11.23
CA ASN A 163 -17.83 29.22 -11.49
C ASN A 163 -19.03 28.77 -10.62
N GLN A 164 -18.77 28.41 -9.35
CA GLN A 164 -19.77 27.98 -8.37
C GLN A 164 -20.65 26.83 -8.90
N THR A 165 -21.98 26.92 -8.76
CA THR A 165 -22.95 25.93 -9.26
C THR A 165 -23.24 26.03 -10.74
N LYS A 166 -22.83 27.11 -11.41
CA LYS A 166 -22.97 27.25 -12.87
C LYS A 166 -21.96 26.38 -13.63
N GLY A 167 -20.94 25.89 -12.93
CA GLY A 167 -19.98 24.93 -13.45
C GLY A 167 -20.50 23.49 -13.53
N LEU A 168 -19.65 22.59 -14.03
CA LEU A 168 -19.96 21.16 -14.21
C LEU A 168 -19.54 20.28 -13.02
N ARG A 169 -18.90 20.88 -12.01
CA ARG A 169 -18.23 20.20 -10.90
C ARG A 169 -18.78 20.68 -9.56
N TYR A 170 -19.93 20.16 -9.16
CA TYR A 170 -20.59 20.45 -7.88
C TYR A 170 -20.78 19.16 -7.08
N ALA A 171 -20.96 19.28 -5.76
CA ALA A 171 -21.29 18.16 -4.90
C ALA A 171 -22.77 17.76 -5.05
N PHE A 172 -23.09 16.54 -4.61
CA PHE A 172 -24.45 16.04 -4.48
C PHE A 172 -24.83 15.88 -3.01
N ASP A 173 -26.11 16.08 -2.70
CA ASP A 173 -26.71 15.65 -1.43
C ASP A 173 -27.04 14.15 -1.42
N ASP A 174 -27.58 13.67 -0.30
CA ASP A 174 -27.94 12.25 -0.13
C ASP A 174 -29.12 11.80 -1.02
N ASN A 175 -29.85 12.75 -1.62
CA ASN A 175 -30.92 12.47 -2.58
C ASN A 175 -30.40 12.42 -4.04
N GLY A 176 -29.14 12.77 -4.27
CA GLY A 176 -28.52 12.90 -5.58
C GLY A 176 -28.81 14.24 -6.26
N ALA A 177 -29.27 15.26 -5.52
CA ALA A 177 -29.48 16.61 -6.03
C ALA A 177 -28.18 17.43 -5.97
N ALA A 178 -27.95 18.27 -6.98
CA ALA A 178 -26.81 19.17 -7.02
C ALA A 178 -26.92 20.23 -5.91
N VAL A 179 -25.85 20.43 -5.15
CA VAL A 179 -25.84 21.41 -4.04
C VAL A 179 -24.93 22.61 -4.29
N SER A 180 -25.33 23.73 -3.71
CA SER A 180 -24.53 24.96 -3.66
C SER A 180 -23.25 24.81 -2.85
N LEU A 181 -22.35 25.79 -2.99
CA LEU A 181 -21.10 25.82 -2.22
C LEU A 181 -21.35 25.92 -0.71
N GLU A 182 -22.38 26.67 -0.31
CA GLU A 182 -22.77 26.84 1.09
C GLU A 182 -23.35 25.54 1.68
N GLU A 183 -24.16 24.83 0.90
CA GLU A 183 -24.69 23.52 1.28
C GLU A 183 -23.57 22.46 1.33
N PHE A 184 -22.60 22.51 0.42
CA PHE A 184 -21.41 21.68 0.51
C PHE A 184 -20.68 21.89 1.84
N TYR A 185 -20.56 23.13 2.34
CA TYR A 185 -19.94 23.34 3.65
C TYR A 185 -20.71 22.66 4.79
N LYS A 186 -22.04 22.58 4.70
CA LYS A 186 -22.84 21.82 5.68
C LYS A 186 -22.57 20.32 5.56
N LEU A 187 -22.45 19.79 4.33
CA LEU A 187 -22.06 18.39 4.11
C LEU A 187 -20.65 18.11 4.64
N TYR A 188 -19.70 19.03 4.44
CA TYR A 188 -18.36 18.93 5.00
C TYR A 188 -18.40 18.87 6.53
N ASP A 189 -19.18 19.73 7.20
CA ASP A 189 -19.27 19.73 8.66
C ASP A 189 -19.85 18.42 9.22
N ILE A 190 -20.70 17.72 8.45
CA ILE A 190 -21.29 16.42 8.80
C ILE A 190 -20.30 15.26 8.53
N TYR A 191 -19.65 15.25 7.37
CA TYR A 191 -18.91 14.08 6.88
C TYR A 191 -17.39 14.18 7.09
N ALA A 192 -16.81 15.35 7.39
CA ALA A 192 -15.37 15.46 7.64
C ALA A 192 -14.97 14.69 8.91
N GLN A 193 -13.90 13.91 8.81
CA GLN A 193 -13.44 13.01 9.87
C GLN A 193 -12.20 13.57 10.59
N SER A 194 -12.00 13.17 11.84
CA SER A 194 -10.72 13.24 12.57
C SER A 194 -9.79 12.10 12.14
N LYS A 195 -8.52 12.17 12.52
CA LYS A 195 -7.57 11.09 12.24
C LYS A 195 -8.03 9.75 12.83
N GLU A 196 -8.48 9.75 14.09
CA GLU A 196 -8.93 8.53 14.78
C GLU A 196 -10.19 7.95 14.13
N GLU A 197 -11.09 8.80 13.63
CA GLU A 197 -12.28 8.35 12.90
C GLU A 197 -11.90 7.69 11.56
N VAL A 198 -10.91 8.24 10.83
CA VAL A 198 -10.38 7.62 9.60
C VAL A 198 -9.78 6.24 9.86
N GLU A 199 -8.98 6.11 10.92
CA GLU A 199 -8.37 4.82 11.30
C GLU A 199 -9.42 3.76 11.70
N LYS A 200 -10.58 4.20 12.19
CA LYS A 200 -11.72 3.36 12.57
C LYS A 200 -12.70 3.10 11.44
N ILE A 201 -12.45 3.56 10.21
CA ILE A 201 -13.30 3.22 9.06
C ILE A 201 -13.15 1.72 8.78
N GLU A 202 -14.02 0.94 9.42
CA GLU A 202 -14.20 -0.48 9.14
C GLU A 202 -15.15 -0.63 7.97
N ILE A 203 -14.57 -1.00 6.83
CA ILE A 203 -15.37 -1.48 5.71
C ILE A 203 -15.79 -2.89 6.11
N LYS A 204 -17.04 -3.02 6.54
CA LYS A 204 -17.69 -4.32 6.54
C LYS A 204 -17.74 -4.73 5.09
N GLU A 205 -16.77 -5.54 4.67
CA GLU A 205 -16.90 -6.33 3.46
C GLU A 205 -18.27 -7.00 3.61
N GLU A 206 -19.24 -6.60 2.79
CA GLU A 206 -20.29 -7.53 2.45
C GLU A 206 -19.51 -8.70 1.85
N LYS A 207 -19.23 -9.71 2.68
CA LYS A 207 -18.80 -11.01 2.20
C LYS A 207 -19.81 -11.31 1.11
N ILE A 208 -19.39 -11.18 -0.15
CA ILE A 208 -20.17 -11.70 -1.26
C ILE A 208 -20.26 -13.17 -0.89
N GLU A 209 -21.42 -13.59 -0.42
CA GLU A 209 -21.61 -14.93 0.09
C GLU A 209 -21.33 -15.84 -1.11
N GLU A 210 -20.14 -16.46 -1.13
CA GLU A 210 -19.72 -17.31 -2.23
C GLU A 210 -20.73 -18.46 -2.28
N ALA A 211 -21.57 -18.49 -3.32
CA ALA A 211 -22.53 -19.55 -3.58
C ALA A 211 -21.88 -20.94 -3.56
N PHE A 212 -20.59 -20.99 -3.91
CA PHE A 212 -19.72 -22.16 -3.91
C PHE A 212 -18.40 -21.78 -3.22
N LYS A 213 -18.37 -21.84 -1.88
CA LYS A 213 -17.20 -21.54 -1.06
C LYS A 213 -15.98 -22.36 -1.47
N ASP A 214 -14.83 -21.70 -1.65
CA ASP A 214 -13.58 -22.31 -2.11
C ASP A 214 -13.68 -23.06 -3.45
N GLY A 215 -14.75 -22.78 -4.20
CA GLY A 215 -15.05 -23.38 -5.51
C GLY A 215 -14.61 -22.53 -6.69
N PRO A 216 -14.85 -23.01 -7.92
CA PRO A 216 -14.46 -22.31 -9.13
C PRO A 216 -15.02 -20.87 -9.20
N PRO A 217 -14.19 -19.86 -9.50
CA PRO A 217 -14.62 -18.46 -9.55
C PRO A 217 -15.69 -18.22 -10.64
N CYS A 218 -15.64 -19.00 -11.72
CA CYS A 218 -16.66 -18.95 -12.78
C CYS A 218 -18.05 -19.36 -12.28
N LEU A 219 -18.15 -20.35 -11.38
CA LEU A 219 -19.43 -20.78 -10.82
C LEU A 219 -20.00 -19.73 -9.86
N ASN A 220 -19.16 -19.14 -9.00
CA ASN A 220 -19.57 -18.04 -8.13
C ASN A 220 -20.05 -16.81 -8.93
N ARG A 221 -19.35 -16.49 -10.02
CA ARG A 221 -19.77 -15.42 -10.94
C ARG A 221 -21.12 -15.72 -11.60
N LEU A 222 -21.32 -16.93 -12.12
CA LEU A 222 -22.58 -17.31 -12.77
C LEU A 222 -23.75 -17.45 -11.81
N ALA A 223 -23.52 -17.84 -10.56
CA ALA A 223 -24.55 -17.85 -9.52
C ALA A 223 -25.12 -16.44 -9.25
N ARG A 224 -24.30 -15.41 -9.43
CA ARG A 224 -24.71 -14.00 -9.31
C ARG A 224 -25.30 -13.46 -10.60
N ASP A 225 -24.63 -13.70 -11.72
CA ASP A 225 -24.99 -13.10 -13.01
C ASP A 225 -26.16 -13.84 -13.70
N GLY A 226 -26.46 -15.06 -13.27
CA GLY A 226 -27.51 -15.94 -13.79
C GLY A 226 -27.03 -16.89 -14.89
N PHE A 227 -27.68 -18.06 -15.00
CA PHE A 227 -27.38 -19.06 -16.03
C PHE A 227 -28.31 -18.89 -17.24
N SER A 228 -27.75 -18.64 -18.43
CA SER A 228 -28.50 -18.39 -19.67
C SER A 228 -29.18 -19.64 -20.26
N GLU A 229 -30.28 -19.42 -20.98
CA GLU A 229 -30.99 -20.49 -21.68
C GLU A 229 -30.14 -21.05 -22.84
N GLY A 230 -29.92 -22.37 -22.84
CA GLY A 230 -29.10 -23.08 -23.83
C GLY A 230 -27.88 -23.79 -23.23
N SER A 231 -27.39 -23.36 -22.07
CA SER A 231 -26.15 -23.88 -21.46
C SER A 231 -26.34 -24.49 -20.07
N ARG A 232 -27.60 -24.66 -19.64
CA ARG A 232 -28.01 -25.07 -18.28
C ARG A 232 -27.48 -26.44 -17.86
N ASN A 233 -27.46 -27.41 -18.77
CA ASN A 233 -26.95 -28.76 -18.48
C ASN A 233 -25.44 -28.72 -18.15
N ASN A 234 -24.65 -28.01 -18.95
CA ASN A 234 -23.22 -27.83 -18.69
C ASN A 234 -22.96 -27.05 -17.40
N ALA A 235 -23.76 -26.03 -17.11
CA ALA A 235 -23.68 -25.29 -15.85
C ALA A 235 -23.92 -26.20 -14.64
N LEU A 236 -25.04 -26.93 -14.63
CA LEU A 236 -25.39 -27.85 -13.54
C LEU A 236 -24.35 -28.97 -13.39
N PHE A 237 -23.76 -29.42 -14.51
CA PHE A 237 -22.69 -30.42 -14.48
C PHE A 237 -21.46 -29.93 -13.70
N ASN A 238 -21.02 -28.68 -13.94
CA ASN A 238 -19.87 -28.13 -13.23
C ASN A 238 -20.21 -27.87 -11.74
N ILE A 239 -21.42 -27.43 -11.42
CA ILE A 239 -21.90 -27.32 -10.03
C ILE A 239 -21.86 -28.68 -9.33
N ALA A 240 -22.26 -29.74 -10.02
CA ALA A 240 -22.24 -31.09 -9.48
C ALA A 240 -20.83 -31.64 -9.23
N ILE A 241 -19.84 -31.28 -10.07
CA ILE A 241 -18.43 -31.59 -9.79
C ILE A 241 -17.97 -30.88 -8.50
N TYR A 242 -18.32 -29.61 -8.32
CA TYR A 242 -18.00 -28.87 -7.09
C TYR A 242 -18.58 -29.55 -5.84
N PHE A 243 -19.88 -29.89 -5.84
CA PHE A 243 -20.48 -30.55 -4.69
C PHE A 243 -19.93 -31.95 -4.45
N LYS A 244 -19.57 -32.69 -5.50
CA LYS A 244 -18.92 -33.99 -5.35
C LYS A 244 -17.55 -33.89 -4.65
N GLN A 245 -16.84 -32.77 -4.83
CA GLN A 245 -15.56 -32.51 -4.17
C GLN A 245 -15.72 -31.92 -2.76
N SER A 246 -16.67 -30.99 -2.57
CA SER A 246 -16.86 -30.26 -1.31
C SER A 246 -17.74 -31.01 -0.30
N ASP A 247 -18.70 -31.80 -0.76
CA ASP A 247 -19.68 -32.52 0.06
C ASP A 247 -19.96 -33.94 -0.49
N PRO A 248 -18.97 -34.86 -0.46
CA PRO A 248 -19.03 -36.14 -1.15
C PRO A 248 -20.21 -37.05 -0.76
N ASP A 249 -20.75 -36.90 0.46
CA ASP A 249 -21.84 -37.74 0.96
C ASP A 249 -23.23 -37.25 0.54
N THR A 250 -23.41 -35.95 0.31
CA THR A 250 -24.73 -35.31 0.08
C THR A 250 -24.81 -34.54 -1.24
N TRP A 251 -23.79 -34.67 -2.10
CA TRP A 251 -23.68 -33.88 -3.33
C TRP A 251 -24.88 -33.99 -4.28
N GLN A 252 -25.54 -35.15 -4.35
CA GLN A 252 -26.68 -35.36 -5.24
C GLN A 252 -27.88 -34.49 -4.85
N ASP A 253 -28.19 -34.42 -3.56
CA ASP A 253 -29.27 -33.60 -3.02
C ASP A 253 -28.97 -32.11 -3.22
N LYS A 254 -27.73 -31.69 -2.94
CA LYS A 254 -27.27 -30.31 -3.17
C LYS A 254 -27.35 -29.88 -4.64
N VAL A 255 -27.14 -30.81 -5.58
CA VAL A 255 -27.30 -30.53 -7.02
C VAL A 255 -28.77 -30.28 -7.37
N VAL A 256 -29.70 -31.04 -6.78
CA VAL A 256 -31.14 -30.82 -6.97
C VAL A 256 -31.54 -29.45 -6.43
N GLU A 257 -31.07 -29.08 -5.23
CA GLU A 257 -31.29 -27.75 -4.66
C GLU A 257 -30.72 -26.64 -5.53
N ALA A 258 -29.48 -26.79 -6.01
CA ALA A 258 -28.83 -25.82 -6.87
C ALA A 258 -29.52 -25.64 -8.23
N ASN A 259 -30.11 -26.71 -8.78
CA ASN A 259 -30.92 -26.63 -9.99
C ASN A 259 -32.14 -25.73 -9.78
N LEU A 260 -32.79 -25.81 -8.62
CA LEU A 260 -33.95 -24.96 -8.29
C LEU A 260 -33.53 -23.53 -7.97
N LYS A 261 -32.38 -23.36 -7.29
CA LYS A 261 -31.92 -22.06 -6.79
C LYS A 261 -31.30 -21.18 -7.87
N TYR A 262 -30.44 -21.72 -8.73
CA TYR A 262 -29.59 -20.92 -9.61
C TYR A 262 -30.02 -20.93 -11.08
N MET A 263 -30.77 -21.93 -11.54
CA MET A 263 -31.16 -22.00 -12.95
C MET A 263 -32.39 -21.13 -13.21
N THR A 264 -32.29 -20.20 -14.17
CA THR A 264 -33.41 -19.34 -14.61
C THR A 264 -34.67 -20.16 -14.96
N LYS A 265 -34.48 -21.33 -15.55
CA LYS A 265 -35.50 -22.37 -15.72
C LYS A 265 -34.89 -23.70 -15.30
N PRO A 266 -35.33 -24.32 -14.18
CA PRO A 266 -34.79 -25.58 -13.70
C PRO A 266 -34.88 -26.68 -14.76
N LEU A 267 -33.91 -27.60 -14.75
CA LEU A 267 -33.99 -28.84 -15.51
C LEU A 267 -35.06 -29.75 -14.90
N SER A 268 -35.69 -30.58 -15.74
CA SER A 268 -36.64 -31.59 -15.28
C SER A 268 -35.96 -32.67 -14.44
N ASN A 269 -36.70 -33.35 -13.57
CA ASN A 269 -36.17 -34.45 -12.76
C ASN A 269 -35.47 -35.53 -13.60
N ASN A 270 -36.02 -35.86 -14.78
CA ASN A 270 -35.41 -36.85 -15.67
C ASN A 270 -34.03 -36.40 -16.18
N GLU A 271 -33.87 -35.13 -16.54
CA GLU A 271 -32.59 -34.58 -17.01
C GLU A 271 -31.56 -34.50 -15.87
N VAL A 272 -31.97 -34.09 -14.66
CA VAL A 272 -31.09 -34.06 -13.48
C VAL A 272 -30.61 -35.47 -13.13
N GLN A 273 -31.51 -36.46 -13.11
CA GLN A 273 -31.14 -37.85 -12.83
C GLN A 273 -30.18 -38.43 -13.88
N GLN A 274 -30.34 -38.08 -15.16
CA GLN A 274 -29.39 -38.47 -16.21
C GLN A 274 -28.01 -37.83 -16.03
N LEU A 275 -27.96 -36.56 -15.61
CA LEU A 275 -26.72 -35.85 -15.31
C LEU A 275 -25.99 -36.48 -14.12
N LEU A 276 -26.70 -36.76 -13.02
CA LEU A 276 -26.13 -37.42 -11.83
C LEU A 276 -25.53 -38.79 -12.16
N LYS A 277 -26.24 -39.61 -12.95
CA LYS A 277 -25.74 -40.90 -13.45
C LYS A 277 -24.47 -40.76 -14.30
N SER A 278 -24.33 -39.66 -15.02
CA SER A 278 -23.18 -39.41 -15.89
C SER A 278 -21.92 -39.08 -15.08
N ILE A 279 -22.04 -38.30 -14.01
CA ILE A 279 -20.92 -37.89 -13.13
C ILE A 279 -20.41 -39.05 -12.27
N GLY A 280 -21.24 -40.06 -12.03
CA GLY A 280 -20.84 -41.32 -11.39
C GLY A 280 -19.93 -42.22 -12.23
N LYS A 281 -19.75 -41.94 -13.53
CA LYS A 281 -18.90 -42.76 -14.42
C LYS A 281 -17.44 -42.28 -14.40
N LYS A 282 -16.49 -43.23 -14.44
CA LYS A 282 -15.04 -42.93 -14.57
C LYS A 282 -14.77 -42.05 -15.80
N GLY A 283 -14.03 -40.97 -15.62
CA GLY A 283 -13.65 -40.00 -16.67
C GLY A 283 -14.61 -38.82 -16.87
N TYR A 284 -15.73 -38.78 -16.14
CA TYR A 284 -16.72 -37.68 -16.15
C TYR A 284 -16.69 -36.84 -14.86
N ASP A 285 -15.58 -36.89 -14.14
CA ASP A 285 -15.32 -36.26 -12.83
C ASP A 285 -14.58 -34.92 -12.93
N LYS A 286 -14.50 -34.33 -14.14
CA LYS A 286 -13.76 -33.08 -14.38
C LYS A 286 -14.67 -31.93 -14.83
N TYR A 287 -14.30 -30.72 -14.45
CA TYR A 287 -14.95 -29.49 -14.90
C TYR A 287 -14.88 -29.33 -16.43
N ARG A 288 -16.01 -28.98 -17.04
CA ARG A 288 -16.14 -28.75 -18.50
C ARG A 288 -15.83 -27.30 -18.86
N CYS A 289 -14.62 -26.84 -18.52
CA CYS A 289 -14.24 -25.42 -18.59
C CYS A 289 -14.28 -24.82 -20.01
N LYS A 290 -14.18 -25.66 -21.05
CA LYS A 290 -14.14 -25.23 -22.46
C LYS A 290 -15.53 -25.13 -23.11
N LEU A 291 -16.59 -25.47 -22.38
CA LEU A 291 -17.95 -25.42 -22.90
C LEU A 291 -18.71 -24.20 -22.34
N PRO A 292 -19.61 -23.58 -23.13
CA PRO A 292 -20.55 -22.59 -22.62
C PRO A 292 -21.42 -23.17 -21.49
N PRO A 293 -21.73 -22.38 -20.43
CA PRO A 293 -21.42 -20.95 -20.27
C PRO A 293 -20.07 -20.71 -19.56
N ILE A 294 -19.35 -21.77 -19.20
CA ILE A 294 -18.15 -21.66 -18.36
C ILE A 294 -17.03 -20.96 -19.11
N VAL A 295 -16.82 -21.29 -20.39
CA VAL A 295 -15.73 -20.75 -21.21
C VAL A 295 -15.72 -19.22 -21.28
N ASP A 296 -16.90 -18.60 -21.24
CA ASP A 296 -17.07 -17.14 -21.37
C ASP A 296 -16.65 -16.37 -20.11
N VAL A 297 -16.62 -17.05 -18.96
CA VAL A 297 -16.29 -16.48 -17.65
C VAL A 297 -15.14 -17.21 -16.94
N CYS A 298 -14.47 -18.12 -17.63
CA CYS A 298 -13.44 -18.97 -17.06
C CYS A 298 -12.14 -18.20 -16.82
N ASN A 299 -11.66 -18.23 -15.59
CA ASN A 299 -10.28 -17.91 -15.26
C ASN A 299 -9.62 -19.15 -14.65
N ALA A 300 -8.97 -19.96 -15.49
CA ALA A 300 -8.36 -21.21 -15.05
C ALA A 300 -7.23 -20.99 -14.03
N SER A 301 -6.48 -19.90 -14.15
CA SER A 301 -5.36 -19.59 -13.26
C SER A 301 -5.84 -19.24 -11.85
N LEU A 302 -6.87 -18.39 -11.74
CA LEU A 302 -7.54 -18.13 -10.46
C LEU A 302 -8.27 -19.36 -9.94
N CYS A 303 -8.85 -20.19 -10.82
CA CYS A 303 -9.52 -21.42 -10.42
C CYS A 303 -8.57 -22.40 -9.73
N ARG A 304 -7.30 -22.51 -10.16
CA ARG A 304 -6.31 -23.39 -9.52
C ARG A 304 -5.91 -22.97 -8.11
N THR A 305 -6.18 -21.72 -7.70
CA THR A 305 -5.91 -21.28 -6.33
C THR A 305 -7.01 -21.71 -5.35
N LYS A 306 -8.14 -22.19 -5.87
CA LYS A 306 -9.31 -22.59 -5.08
C LYS A 306 -9.21 -24.08 -4.74
N LYS A 307 -9.54 -24.44 -3.49
CA LYS A 307 -9.45 -25.83 -2.97
C LYS A 307 -10.23 -26.82 -3.84
N PHE A 308 -11.44 -26.44 -4.26
CA PHE A 308 -12.29 -27.25 -5.13
C PHE A 308 -12.25 -26.79 -6.59
N GLY A 309 -11.13 -26.18 -6.99
CA GLY A 309 -10.88 -25.70 -8.35
C GLY A 309 -10.44 -26.80 -9.31
N VAL A 310 -9.99 -26.40 -10.49
CA VAL A 310 -9.42 -27.34 -11.47
C VAL A 310 -8.02 -27.82 -11.04
N GLY A 311 -7.74 -29.13 -11.16
CA GLY A 311 -6.40 -29.69 -10.95
C GLY A 311 -6.13 -30.29 -9.56
N SER A 312 -7.18 -30.67 -8.84
CA SER A 312 -7.20 -30.95 -7.40
C SER A 312 -6.43 -32.18 -6.87
N GLU A 313 -5.52 -32.82 -7.61
CA GLU A 313 -4.78 -33.99 -7.05
C GLU A 313 -3.27 -34.02 -7.37
N GLU A 314 -2.81 -33.68 -8.58
CA GLU A 314 -1.36 -33.77 -8.93
C GLU A 314 -0.71 -32.43 -9.32
N ASP A 315 -1.51 -31.40 -9.64
CA ASP A 315 -1.05 -30.08 -10.12
C ASP A 315 -1.45 -28.93 -9.16
N ALA A 316 -1.85 -29.27 -7.93
CA ALA A 316 -2.33 -28.28 -6.97
C ALA A 316 -1.15 -27.50 -6.35
N MET A 317 -1.33 -26.18 -6.20
CA MET A 317 -0.39 -25.36 -5.47
C MET A 317 -0.58 -25.61 -3.97
N PRO A 318 0.46 -25.87 -3.16
CA PRO A 318 0.35 -25.88 -1.71
C PRO A 318 -0.19 -24.54 -1.18
N LEU A 319 -0.87 -24.57 -0.03
CA LEU A 319 -1.32 -23.36 0.63
C LEU A 319 -0.10 -22.49 0.98
N LEU A 320 -0.11 -21.21 0.57
CA LEU A 320 0.91 -20.23 0.97
C LEU A 320 0.29 -19.24 1.92
N ASN A 321 0.88 -19.11 3.11
CA ASN A 321 0.40 -18.17 4.11
C ASN A 321 1.57 -17.56 4.88
N ASN A 322 1.27 -16.52 5.68
CA ASN A 322 2.20 -15.93 6.65
C ASN A 322 3.59 -15.57 6.08
N LEU A 323 3.61 -14.73 5.03
CA LEU A 323 4.86 -14.15 4.54
C LEU A 323 5.36 -13.11 5.56
N MET A 324 6.54 -13.32 6.12
CA MET A 324 7.23 -12.38 7.00
C MET A 324 8.47 -11.82 6.32
N LYS A 325 8.73 -10.54 6.53
CA LYS A 325 9.97 -9.87 6.11
C LYS A 325 10.73 -9.37 7.32
N TYR A 326 11.99 -9.76 7.45
CA TYR A 326 12.93 -9.09 8.32
C TYR A 326 13.57 -7.92 7.56
N ASN A 327 13.48 -6.71 8.12
CA ASN A 327 14.09 -5.49 7.58
C ASN A 327 15.63 -5.44 7.81
N SER A 328 16.31 -6.57 7.62
CA SER A 328 17.76 -6.66 7.59
C SER A 328 18.32 -6.14 6.27
N ASN A 329 19.64 -5.96 6.19
CA ASN A 329 20.34 -5.60 4.96
C ASN A 329 21.38 -6.69 4.62
N PRO A 330 21.10 -7.61 3.67
CA PRO A 330 19.92 -7.69 2.80
C PRO A 330 18.66 -8.21 3.52
N PRO A 331 17.44 -7.90 3.00
CA PRO A 331 16.19 -8.35 3.62
C PRO A 331 16.01 -9.86 3.51
N GLN A 332 15.52 -10.49 4.56
CA GLN A 332 15.18 -11.91 4.60
C GLN A 332 13.66 -12.10 4.62
N TYR A 333 13.17 -13.10 3.91
CA TYR A 333 11.75 -13.44 3.88
C TYR A 333 11.54 -14.84 4.43
N PHE A 334 10.44 -15.07 5.14
CA PHE A 334 10.02 -16.38 5.60
C PHE A 334 8.57 -16.62 5.20
N LEU A 335 8.28 -17.80 4.65
CA LEU A 335 6.95 -18.15 4.18
C LEU A 335 6.55 -19.52 4.74
N ASN A 336 5.29 -19.64 5.16
CA ASN A 336 4.70 -20.94 5.50
C ASN A 336 4.07 -21.57 4.25
N VAL A 337 4.38 -22.83 4.02
CA VAL A 337 3.96 -23.62 2.85
C VAL A 337 3.31 -24.91 3.34
N GLY A 338 2.05 -25.15 2.95
CA GLY A 338 1.25 -26.30 3.38
C GLY A 338 0.19 -25.96 4.42
N GLU A 339 -0.47 -26.97 4.97
CA GLU A 339 -1.45 -26.85 6.06
C GLU A 339 -1.29 -28.00 7.07
N GLY A 340 -1.64 -27.75 8.34
CA GLY A 340 -1.62 -28.77 9.39
C GLY A 340 -0.22 -29.28 9.71
N GLU A 341 -0.08 -30.60 9.88
CA GLU A 341 1.19 -31.25 10.23
C GLU A 341 2.24 -31.22 9.09
N GLU A 342 1.81 -30.90 7.87
CA GLU A 342 2.69 -30.80 6.69
C GLU A 342 3.16 -29.36 6.42
N GLU A 343 2.77 -28.38 7.24
CA GLU A 343 3.23 -26.99 7.09
C GLU A 343 4.74 -26.88 7.33
N LYS A 344 5.47 -26.39 6.32
CA LYS A 344 6.90 -26.11 6.39
C LYS A 344 7.15 -24.61 6.28
N ARG A 345 7.99 -24.07 7.16
CA ARG A 345 8.45 -22.68 7.11
C ARG A 345 9.77 -22.60 6.37
N ILE A 346 9.79 -21.87 5.25
CA ILE A 346 10.97 -21.75 4.39
C ILE A 346 11.51 -20.33 4.37
N GLU A 347 12.84 -20.19 4.27
CA GLU A 347 13.50 -18.90 4.05
C GLU A 347 13.55 -18.59 2.54
N LEU A 348 13.24 -17.35 2.16
CA LEU A 348 13.24 -16.88 0.78
C LEU A 348 14.07 -15.59 0.66
N LYS A 349 14.63 -15.39 -0.53
CA LYS A 349 15.26 -14.13 -0.94
C LYS A 349 14.34 -13.36 -1.88
N THR A 350 14.65 -12.09 -2.11
CA THR A 350 13.91 -11.23 -3.05
C THR A 350 13.77 -11.88 -4.43
N GLU A 351 14.81 -12.55 -4.91
CA GLU A 351 14.85 -13.22 -6.22
C GLU A 351 13.89 -14.42 -6.28
N HIS A 352 13.75 -15.16 -5.18
CA HIS A 352 12.81 -16.28 -5.10
C HIS A 352 11.37 -15.77 -5.18
N LEU A 353 11.05 -14.65 -4.54
CA LEU A 353 9.70 -14.06 -4.61
C LEU A 353 9.44 -13.42 -5.97
N ALA A 354 10.44 -12.76 -6.58
CA ALA A 354 10.26 -12.03 -7.84
C ALA A 354 10.13 -12.94 -9.07
N ASN A 355 10.71 -14.15 -9.04
CA ASN A 355 10.76 -15.07 -10.17
C ASN A 355 10.10 -16.42 -9.81
N PRO A 356 9.03 -16.82 -10.50
CA PRO A 356 8.30 -18.05 -10.17
C PRO A 356 9.13 -19.33 -10.35
N VAL A 357 10.11 -19.35 -11.25
CA VAL A 357 10.99 -20.51 -11.43
C VAL A 357 11.93 -20.66 -10.23
N MET A 358 12.48 -19.53 -9.76
CA MET A 358 13.31 -19.51 -8.54
C MET A 358 12.49 -19.86 -7.30
N PHE A 359 11.22 -19.43 -7.25
CA PHE A 359 10.29 -19.86 -6.23
C PHE A 359 10.11 -21.38 -6.24
N SER A 360 9.81 -21.99 -7.40
CA SER A 360 9.67 -23.44 -7.54
C SER A 360 10.91 -24.21 -7.07
N ILE A 361 12.11 -23.72 -7.41
CA ILE A 361 13.37 -24.31 -6.95
C ILE A 361 13.48 -24.22 -5.43
N ALA A 362 13.18 -23.05 -4.84
CA ALA A 362 13.23 -22.87 -3.39
C ALA A 362 12.21 -23.75 -2.65
N ILE A 363 11.01 -23.94 -3.21
CA ILE A 363 10.02 -24.88 -2.65
C ILE A 363 10.55 -26.32 -2.69
N LEU A 364 11.14 -26.74 -3.81
CA LEU A 364 11.70 -28.08 -3.95
C LEU A 364 12.85 -28.31 -2.96
N GLU A 365 13.78 -27.35 -2.85
CA GLU A 365 14.96 -27.46 -1.98
C GLU A 365 14.63 -27.39 -0.50
N LYS A 366 13.64 -26.58 -0.10
CA LYS A 366 13.40 -26.24 1.32
C LYS A 366 12.16 -26.89 1.90
N ALA A 367 11.20 -27.27 1.06
CA ALA A 367 9.96 -27.90 1.47
C ALA A 367 9.77 -29.32 0.91
N ASP A 368 10.65 -29.81 0.02
CA ASP A 368 10.53 -31.12 -0.64
C ASP A 368 9.21 -31.30 -1.41
N LEU A 369 8.64 -30.18 -1.90
CA LEU A 369 7.37 -30.17 -2.63
C LEU A 369 7.60 -29.83 -4.10
N VAL A 370 6.85 -30.48 -4.98
CA VAL A 370 6.79 -30.13 -6.40
C VAL A 370 5.54 -29.29 -6.63
N ILE A 371 5.71 -28.12 -7.25
CA ILE A 371 4.59 -27.21 -7.55
C ILE A 371 4.37 -27.11 -9.06
N PRO A 372 3.14 -26.81 -9.52
CA PRO A 372 2.84 -26.66 -10.94
C PRO A 372 3.66 -25.54 -11.58
N LYS A 373 3.87 -25.62 -12.90
CA LYS A 373 4.54 -24.55 -13.65
C LYS A 373 3.70 -23.27 -13.63
N LEU A 374 4.23 -22.24 -12.97
CA LEU A 374 3.58 -20.94 -12.84
C LEU A 374 3.94 -20.01 -14.02
N LYS A 375 2.95 -19.26 -14.51
CA LYS A 375 3.19 -18.13 -15.43
C LYS A 375 3.48 -16.87 -14.60
N ASP A 376 4.42 -16.05 -15.02
CA ASP A 376 4.82 -14.82 -14.31
C ASP A 376 3.65 -13.90 -13.94
N LYS A 377 2.72 -13.68 -14.87
CA LYS A 377 1.53 -12.85 -14.63
C LYS A 377 0.68 -13.44 -13.50
N ASP A 378 0.40 -14.73 -13.55
CA ASP A 378 -0.46 -15.42 -12.60
C ASP A 378 0.20 -15.51 -11.21
N TRP A 379 1.51 -15.76 -11.16
CA TRP A 379 2.31 -15.72 -9.93
C TRP A 379 2.18 -14.36 -9.24
N ARG A 380 2.39 -13.27 -9.99
CA ARG A 380 2.30 -11.91 -9.45
C ARG A 380 0.89 -11.56 -8.98
N GLU A 381 -0.11 -11.85 -9.80
CA GLU A 381 -1.49 -11.42 -9.56
C GLU A 381 -2.17 -12.22 -8.44
N TYR A 382 -2.01 -13.54 -8.43
CA TYR A 382 -2.82 -14.42 -7.59
C TYR A 382 -2.10 -15.00 -6.37
N TYR A 383 -0.76 -14.95 -6.32
CA TYR A 383 0.01 -15.52 -5.21
C TYR A 383 0.84 -14.45 -4.52
N LEU A 384 1.76 -13.81 -5.25
CA LEU A 384 2.70 -12.86 -4.64
C LEU A 384 2.01 -11.61 -4.11
N LYS A 385 1.10 -11.00 -4.89
CA LYS A 385 0.42 -9.77 -4.44
C LYS A 385 -0.38 -9.99 -3.14
N PRO A 386 -1.25 -11.02 -3.02
CA PRO A 386 -1.91 -11.32 -1.76
C PRO A 386 -0.96 -11.60 -0.58
N LEU A 387 0.18 -12.25 -0.82
CA LEU A 387 1.19 -12.51 0.22
C LEU A 387 1.87 -11.23 0.69
N ILE A 388 2.23 -10.34 -0.24
CA ILE A 388 2.83 -9.04 0.07
C ILE A 388 1.84 -8.11 0.78
N ASP A 389 0.57 -8.10 0.37
CA ASP A 389 -0.48 -7.27 0.98
C ASP A 389 -0.75 -7.65 2.45
N LYS A 390 -0.53 -8.93 2.80
CA LYS A 390 -0.68 -9.46 4.16
C LYS A 390 0.66 -9.65 4.89
N MET A 391 1.76 -9.18 4.32
CA MET A 391 3.09 -9.46 4.82
C MET A 391 3.36 -8.74 6.14
N GLU A 392 3.78 -9.48 7.14
CA GLU A 392 4.24 -8.91 8.41
C GLU A 392 5.71 -8.48 8.28
N THR A 393 6.03 -7.28 8.74
CA THR A 393 7.40 -6.77 8.76
C THR A 393 7.91 -6.77 10.19
N ILE A 394 9.04 -7.45 10.39
CA ILE A 394 9.74 -7.52 11.68
C ILE A 394 10.96 -6.62 11.57
N GLU A 395 11.00 -5.60 12.43
CA GLU A 395 12.18 -4.75 12.56
C GLU A 395 13.28 -5.53 13.28
N PRO A 396 14.54 -5.48 12.80
CA PRO A 396 15.65 -6.07 13.51
C PRO A 396 15.86 -5.37 14.86
N LEU A 397 16.54 -6.05 15.79
CA LEU A 397 17.01 -5.44 17.03
C LEU A 397 17.75 -4.13 16.71
N GLU A 398 17.40 -3.04 17.38
CA GLU A 398 18.04 -1.72 17.17
C GLU A 398 19.56 -1.78 17.37
N SER A 399 20.06 -2.68 18.23
CA SER A 399 21.49 -2.90 18.45
C SER A 399 22.23 -3.47 17.23
N LEU A 400 21.50 -4.08 16.28
CA LEU A 400 22.05 -4.61 15.04
C LEU A 400 22.02 -3.58 13.90
N ASP A 401 21.38 -2.42 14.09
CA ASP A 401 21.41 -1.34 13.10
C ASP A 401 22.84 -0.77 12.99
N PRO A 402 23.46 -0.77 11.78
CA PRO A 402 24.77 -0.15 11.56
C PRO A 402 24.86 1.31 12.04
N LEU A 403 23.74 2.04 12.01
CA LEU A 403 23.68 3.42 12.49
C LEU A 403 23.80 3.50 14.02
N ASN A 404 23.19 2.59 14.77
CA ASN A 404 23.34 2.51 16.22
C ASN A 404 24.71 1.96 16.64
N GLN A 405 25.24 0.99 15.89
CA GLN A 405 26.59 0.48 16.11
C GLN A 405 27.65 1.58 15.93
N ILE A 406 27.54 2.41 14.88
CA ILE A 406 28.50 3.49 14.67
C ILE A 406 28.40 4.58 15.75
N ILE A 407 27.19 4.82 16.29
CA ILE A 407 27.00 5.72 17.45
C ILE A 407 27.71 5.15 18.67
N SER A 408 27.57 3.85 18.96
CA SER A 408 28.28 3.19 20.05
C SER A 408 29.80 3.28 19.88
N LEU A 409 30.30 3.05 18.67
CA LEU A 409 31.74 3.19 18.37
C LEU A 409 32.23 4.63 18.55
N LEU A 410 31.45 5.63 18.12
CA LEU A 410 31.78 7.05 18.36
C LEU A 410 31.80 7.37 19.86
N GLN A 411 30.82 6.85 20.62
CA GLN A 411 30.74 7.01 22.07
C GLN A 411 31.99 6.42 22.75
N ASP A 412 32.35 5.18 22.42
CA ASP A 412 33.53 4.52 22.96
C ASP A 412 34.82 5.24 22.60
N TRP A 413 34.94 5.68 21.34
CA TRP A 413 36.11 6.40 20.86
C TRP A 413 36.32 7.74 21.58
N THR A 414 35.23 8.47 21.83
CA THR A 414 35.30 9.85 22.33
C THR A 414 35.17 10.00 23.85
N THR A 415 34.70 8.97 24.55
CA THR A 415 34.43 9.07 26.00
C THR A 415 35.11 8.01 26.86
N ASN A 416 35.26 6.79 26.34
CA ASN A 416 35.79 5.65 27.09
C ASN A 416 37.29 5.42 26.86
N ARG A 417 37.95 6.34 26.15
CA ARG A 417 39.38 6.27 25.81
C ARG A 417 40.12 7.55 26.18
N GLN A 418 41.44 7.50 26.08
CA GLN A 418 42.30 8.65 26.26
C GLN A 418 41.93 9.74 25.25
N ASN A 419 41.45 10.87 25.76
CA ASN A 419 41.16 12.05 24.95
C ASN A 419 42.41 12.94 24.84
N ALA A 420 42.53 13.61 23.69
CA ALA A 420 43.50 14.68 23.51
C ALA A 420 43.28 15.79 24.55
N ARG A 421 44.36 16.28 25.16
CA ARG A 421 44.30 17.39 26.13
C ARG A 421 44.32 18.74 25.43
N THR A 422 44.99 18.80 24.29
CA THR A 422 45.10 19.99 23.44
C THR A 422 44.72 19.65 22.01
N MET A 423 44.34 20.64 21.21
CA MET A 423 44.03 20.45 19.78
C MET A 423 45.19 19.78 19.03
N ASP A 424 46.43 20.07 19.43
CA ASP A 424 47.64 19.52 18.83
C ASP A 424 47.74 18.00 18.98
N ASP A 425 47.16 17.43 20.03
CA ASP A 425 47.17 15.99 20.29
C ASP A 425 46.31 15.20 19.29
N ILE A 426 45.50 15.85 18.44
CA ILE A 426 44.81 15.18 17.32
C ILE A 426 45.82 14.49 16.39
N LEU A 427 47.02 15.06 16.22
CA LEU A 427 48.07 14.46 15.40
C LEU A 427 48.56 13.12 15.97
N ASN A 428 48.40 12.91 17.28
CA ASN A 428 48.67 11.66 17.99
C ASN A 428 47.53 10.64 17.87
N LYS A 429 46.61 10.83 16.91
CA LYS A 429 45.47 9.94 16.61
C LYS A 429 44.42 9.87 17.72
N LEU A 430 44.29 10.94 18.51
CA LEU A 430 43.32 11.05 19.58
C LEU A 430 42.17 12.00 19.19
N PRO A 431 40.93 11.74 19.65
CA PRO A 431 39.86 12.72 19.55
C PRO A 431 40.06 13.85 20.57
N TYR A 432 39.85 15.10 20.14
CA TYR A 432 39.95 16.29 20.97
C TYR A 432 38.57 16.88 21.22
N THR A 433 38.22 17.07 22.49
CA THR A 433 37.01 17.79 22.89
C THR A 433 37.39 19.21 23.27
N ASP A 434 36.67 20.20 22.75
CA ASP A 434 36.96 21.60 23.03
C ASP A 434 36.78 21.98 24.50
N ASP A 435 37.36 23.11 24.89
CA ASP A 435 37.38 23.55 26.29
C ASP A 435 35.97 23.81 26.85
N LYS A 436 35.02 24.16 25.96
CA LYS A 436 33.59 24.33 26.29
C LYS A 436 32.83 23.00 26.39
N ARG A 437 33.45 21.88 26.00
CA ARG A 437 32.85 20.54 25.89
C ARG A 437 31.58 20.51 25.04
N GLU A 438 31.54 21.36 24.02
CA GLU A 438 30.43 21.46 23.09
C GLU A 438 30.68 20.55 21.87
N PHE A 439 31.94 20.52 21.39
CA PHE A 439 32.31 19.76 20.20
C PHE A 439 33.53 18.88 20.39
N THR A 440 33.50 17.73 19.72
CA THR A 440 34.62 16.80 19.61
C THR A 440 35.10 16.73 18.16
N TYR A 441 36.41 16.80 17.97
CA TYR A 441 37.13 16.83 16.71
C TYR A 441 38.03 15.61 16.57
N PHE A 442 38.02 14.96 15.41
CA PHE A 442 38.93 13.84 15.12
C PHE A 442 39.16 13.69 13.62
N ARG A 443 40.25 13.00 13.24
CA ARG A 443 40.48 12.64 11.84
C ARG A 443 39.70 11.38 11.49
N MET A 444 38.98 11.39 10.38
CA MET A 444 38.20 10.24 9.91
C MET A 444 39.06 8.98 9.72
N GLU A 445 40.32 9.14 9.31
CA GLU A 445 41.26 8.02 9.18
C GLU A 445 41.52 7.32 10.53
N ASP A 446 41.71 8.08 11.60
CA ASP A 446 42.01 7.51 12.92
C ASP A 446 40.79 6.81 13.51
N PHE A 447 39.62 7.44 13.39
CA PHE A 447 38.36 6.83 13.82
C PHE A 447 38.06 5.54 13.03
N TYR A 448 38.22 5.53 11.71
CA TYR A 448 37.98 4.32 10.92
C TYR A 448 38.94 3.18 11.28
N ASN A 449 40.21 3.50 11.56
CA ASN A 449 41.16 2.50 12.04
C ASN A 449 40.80 1.97 13.44
N PHE A 450 40.18 2.79 14.28
CA PHE A 450 39.57 2.33 15.52
C PHE A 450 38.37 1.39 15.26
N CYS A 451 37.44 1.76 14.37
CA CYS A 451 36.29 0.90 14.04
C CYS A 451 36.75 -0.49 13.58
N LYS A 452 37.74 -0.56 12.67
CA LYS A 452 38.30 -1.84 12.19
C LYS A 452 38.88 -2.71 13.31
N LYS A 453 39.50 -2.09 14.34
CA LYS A 453 40.00 -2.82 15.51
C LYS A 453 38.89 -3.37 16.41
N ASN A 454 37.67 -2.84 16.31
CA ASN A 454 36.49 -3.29 17.03
C ASN A 454 35.51 -4.03 16.10
N HIS A 455 36.05 -4.79 15.14
CA HIS A 455 35.29 -5.68 14.26
C HIS A 455 34.23 -4.98 13.38
N TRP A 456 34.42 -3.69 13.08
CA TRP A 456 33.59 -3.01 12.11
C TRP A 456 33.92 -3.45 10.68
N GLU A 457 32.97 -4.06 10.00
CA GLU A 457 33.18 -4.67 8.67
C GLU A 457 32.91 -3.73 7.49
N MET A 458 32.18 -2.63 7.71
CA MET A 458 31.84 -1.72 6.61
C MET A 458 33.05 -0.93 6.14
N ASP A 459 33.11 -0.68 4.83
CA ASP A 459 34.18 0.12 4.24
C ASP A 459 34.16 1.60 4.70
N LYS A 460 35.27 2.29 4.48
CA LYS A 460 35.47 3.68 4.93
C LYS A 460 34.45 4.65 4.34
N ALA A 461 34.04 4.45 3.09
CA ALA A 461 33.10 5.34 2.41
C ALA A 461 31.69 5.19 3.02
N LYS A 462 31.23 3.95 3.21
CA LYS A 462 29.96 3.66 3.89
C LYS A 462 29.95 4.16 5.33
N THR A 463 31.05 3.96 6.06
CA THR A 463 31.21 4.49 7.43
C THR A 463 31.08 6.00 7.47
N GLY A 464 31.74 6.71 6.55
CA GLY A 464 31.63 8.18 6.44
C GLY A 464 30.20 8.63 6.11
N ASN A 465 29.48 7.90 5.26
CA ASN A 465 28.08 8.19 4.95
C ASN A 465 27.17 8.01 6.17
N LEU A 466 27.37 6.95 6.97
CA LEU A 466 26.63 6.75 8.22
C LEU A 466 26.85 7.91 9.20
N ILE A 467 28.11 8.34 9.39
CA ILE A 467 28.41 9.50 10.25
C ILE A 467 27.70 10.76 9.73
N LYS A 468 27.69 11.02 8.42
CA LYS A 468 26.96 12.16 7.84
C LYS A 468 25.45 12.08 8.08
N GLN A 469 24.86 10.89 8.08
CA GLN A 469 23.43 10.70 8.39
C GLN A 469 23.09 11.09 9.82
N LEU A 470 24.05 10.98 10.76
CA LEU A 470 23.89 11.43 12.15
C LEU A 470 23.70 12.95 12.29
N LYS A 471 23.78 13.72 11.20
CA LYS A 471 23.37 15.13 11.17
C LYS A 471 21.90 15.29 11.57
N LYS A 472 21.04 14.33 11.20
CA LYS A 472 19.61 14.33 11.56
C LYS A 472 19.38 14.22 13.07
N GLN A 473 20.28 13.53 13.78
CA GLN A 473 20.25 13.38 15.24
C GLN A 473 21.04 14.50 15.97
N GLY A 474 21.60 15.47 15.22
CA GLY A 474 22.40 16.55 15.78
C GLY A 474 23.77 16.11 16.33
N ILE A 475 24.22 14.89 16.03
CA ILE A 475 25.53 14.38 16.44
C ILE A 475 26.60 14.90 15.48
N PHE A 476 26.46 14.68 14.17
CA PHE A 476 27.41 15.20 13.18
C PHE A 476 27.10 16.67 12.85
N ILE A 477 28.14 17.52 12.89
CA ILE A 477 28.01 18.96 12.60
C ILE A 477 28.53 19.25 11.18
N GLU A 478 29.82 19.01 10.95
CA GLU A 478 30.49 19.33 9.68
C GLU A 478 31.87 18.66 9.57
N GLU A 479 32.47 18.72 8.38
CA GLU A 479 33.92 18.54 8.19
C GLU A 479 34.58 19.92 8.11
N THR A 480 35.64 20.14 8.88
CA THR A 480 36.36 21.42 8.94
C THR A 480 37.87 21.21 8.76
N ARG A 481 38.61 22.28 8.46
CA ARG A 481 40.08 22.30 8.48
C ARG A 481 40.53 23.26 9.57
N LYS A 482 41.51 22.84 10.37
CA LYS A 482 42.13 23.69 11.40
C LYS A 482 43.64 23.68 11.24
N ASN A 483 44.28 24.82 11.41
CA ASN A 483 45.74 24.91 11.45
C ASN A 483 46.23 24.35 12.80
N ILE A 484 47.02 23.28 12.74
CA ILE A 484 47.57 22.55 13.89
C ILE A 484 49.06 22.34 13.60
N LYS A 485 49.93 23.01 14.35
CA LYS A 485 51.41 22.96 14.17
C LYS A 485 51.85 23.14 12.71
N GLY A 486 51.23 24.06 11.98
CA GLY A 486 51.55 24.35 10.57
C GLY A 486 50.98 23.37 9.55
N GLN A 487 50.18 22.38 9.97
CA GLN A 487 49.40 21.51 9.09
C GLN A 487 47.92 21.90 9.10
N GLU A 488 47.19 21.62 8.02
CA GLU A 488 45.73 21.83 7.95
C GLU A 488 44.97 20.51 7.74
N PRO A 489 44.98 19.60 8.73
CA PRO A 489 44.25 18.34 8.62
C PRO A 489 42.75 18.60 8.50
N ARG A 490 42.08 17.70 7.77
CA ARG A 490 40.62 17.66 7.71
C ARG A 490 40.09 16.90 8.92
N LEU A 491 39.19 17.54 9.66
CA LEU A 491 38.63 17.05 10.91
C LEU A 491 37.12 16.88 10.78
N VAL A 492 36.62 15.78 11.32
CA VAL A 492 35.20 15.57 11.57
C VAL A 492 34.85 16.27 12.88
N LYS A 493 33.83 17.13 12.86
CA LYS A 493 33.29 17.82 14.04
C LYS A 493 31.95 17.20 14.40
N ILE A 494 31.86 16.66 15.61
CA ILE A 494 30.60 16.16 16.19
C ILE A 494 30.27 16.94 17.46
N LYS A 495 29.00 16.91 17.86
CA LYS A 495 28.58 17.32 19.20
C LYS A 495 29.18 16.37 20.23
N THR A 496 29.74 16.93 21.31
CA THR A 496 30.39 16.12 22.34
C THR A 496 29.41 15.12 22.95
N MET A 497 29.83 13.86 22.99
CA MET A 497 29.07 12.77 23.59
C MET A 497 29.27 12.74 25.11
N LYS A 498 28.19 12.50 25.86
CA LYS A 498 28.25 12.49 27.33
C LYS A 498 28.89 11.19 27.80
N LYS A 499 29.85 11.29 28.71
CA LYS A 499 30.39 10.10 29.38
C LYS A 499 29.29 9.48 30.23
N ILE A 500 29.03 8.18 30.03
CA ILE A 500 28.10 7.41 30.85
C ILE A 500 28.96 6.77 31.94
N ASP A 501 28.99 7.36 33.13
CA ASP A 501 29.68 6.73 34.25
C ASP A 501 28.87 5.52 34.72
N PRO A 502 29.47 4.33 34.86
CA PRO A 502 28.78 3.18 35.42
C PRO A 502 28.37 3.52 36.85
N THR A 503 27.08 3.38 37.15
CA THR A 503 26.60 3.46 38.52
C THR A 503 27.20 2.28 39.28
N ILE A 504 28.06 2.58 40.25
CA ILE A 504 28.58 1.56 41.15
C ILE A 504 27.36 1.02 41.92
N SER A 505 27.06 -0.27 41.75
CA SER A 505 26.02 -0.92 42.54
C SER A 505 26.34 -0.70 44.02
N GLN A 506 25.43 -0.03 44.75
CA GLN A 506 25.52 0.09 46.21
C GLN A 506 25.19 -1.23 46.92
N VAL A 507 24.74 -2.24 46.17
CA VAL A 507 24.54 -3.59 46.68
C VAL A 507 25.91 -4.26 46.73
N LYS A 508 26.43 -4.49 47.93
CA LYS A 508 27.55 -5.41 48.13
C LYS A 508 27.16 -6.73 47.45
N TYR A 509 28.03 -7.28 46.62
CA TYR A 509 27.87 -8.65 46.13
C TYR A 509 27.57 -9.52 47.36
N ASN A 510 26.36 -10.08 47.44
CA ASN A 510 26.14 -11.16 48.39
C ASN A 510 27.11 -12.25 47.97
N GLU A 511 27.96 -12.66 48.90
CA GLU A 511 28.81 -13.83 48.75
C GLU A 511 27.91 -14.96 48.23
N GLU A 512 28.24 -15.45 47.03
CA GLU A 512 27.51 -16.52 46.39
C GLU A 512 27.50 -17.72 47.33
N HIS A 513 26.36 -18.01 47.94
CA HIS A 513 26.08 -19.35 48.43
C HIS A 513 25.58 -20.18 47.26
N PHE A 514 26.57 -20.77 46.58
CA PHE A 514 26.52 -21.87 45.61
C PHE A 514 26.07 -21.57 44.18
#